data_AF-A0A2P6QYZ7-F1
#
_entry.id   AF-A0A2P6QYZ7-F1
#
_cell.length_a   1.000
_cell.length_b   1.000
_cell.length_c   1.000
_cell.angle_alpha   90.00
_cell.angle_beta   90.00
_cell.angle_gamma   90.00
#
_symmetry.space_group_name_H-M   'P 1'
#
loop_
_entity.id
_entity.type
_entity.pdbx_description
1 polymer ?
#
loop_
_entity_poly.entity_id
_entity_poly.type
_entity_poly.pdbx_seq_one_letter_code
_entity_poly.pdbx_strand_id
1 'polypeptide(L)' 'MLKGCIFVQVWLWSFRERVVSDPFDGLSNWNDKDGDIDPCSWFGVECVDGKIVVL' A
#
# COMPACT_ATOMS: atom_id res chain seq x y z
N MET A 1 -19.78 5.48 -2.88
CA MET A 1 -18.63 5.32 -1.98
C MET A 1 -17.30 5.17 -2.75
N LEU A 2 -17.10 5.90 -3.87
CA LEU A 2 -16.02 5.64 -4.84
C LEU A 2 -14.92 6.73 -4.91
N LYS A 3 -14.79 7.59 -3.89
CA LYS A 3 -13.76 8.66 -3.89
C LYS A 3 -12.61 8.46 -2.89
N GLY A 4 -12.64 7.37 -2.10
CA GLY A 4 -11.59 7.06 -1.12
C GLY A 4 -10.43 6.21 -1.67
N CYS A 5 -10.73 5.15 -2.43
CA CYS A 5 -9.72 4.17 -2.84
C CYS A 5 -8.65 4.70 -3.80
N ILE A 6 -9.00 5.61 -4.72
CA ILE A 6 -8.04 6.15 -5.71
C ILE A 6 -6.93 6.96 -5.05
N PHE A 7 -7.25 7.79 -4.06
CA PHE A 7 -6.25 8.69 -3.46
C PHE A 7 -5.27 7.96 -2.55
N VAL A 8 -5.73 6.98 -1.77
CA VAL A 8 -4.89 6.23 -0.82
C VAL A 8 -3.91 5.33 -1.58
N GLN A 9 -4.38 4.67 -2.64
CA GLN A 9 -3.53 3.80 -3.47
C GLN A 9 -2.36 4.56 -4.10
N VAL A 10 -2.64 5.75 -4.66
CA VAL A 10 -1.62 6.63 -5.28
C VAL A 10 -0.62 7.12 -4.22
N TRP A 11 -1.08 7.37 -3.00
CA TRP A 11 -0.23 7.83 -1.90
C TRP A 11 0.79 6.80 -1.47
N LEU A 12 0.36 5.56 -1.24
CA LEU A 12 1.26 4.48 -0.83
C LEU A 12 2.29 4.16 -1.91
N TRP A 13 1.87 4.13 -3.16
CA TRP A 13 2.81 3.91 -4.26
C TRP A 13 3.84 5.03 -4.31
N SER A 14 3.40 6.28 -4.21
CA SER A 14 4.31 7.43 -4.16
C SER A 14 5.23 7.40 -2.93
N PHE A 15 4.78 6.83 -1.81
CA PHE A 15 5.63 6.60 -0.63
C PHE A 15 6.71 5.58 -0.93
N ARG A 16 6.35 4.41 -1.46
CA ARG A 16 7.29 3.34 -1.86
C ARG A 16 8.34 3.84 -2.84
N GLU A 17 7.94 4.58 -3.88
CA GLU A 17 8.86 5.15 -4.88
C GLU A 17 9.86 6.15 -4.30
N ARG A 18 9.55 6.75 -3.13
CA ARG A 18 10.45 7.67 -2.42
C ARG A 18 11.40 6.96 -1.44
N VAL A 19 11.21 5.68 -1.18
CA VAL A 19 12.10 4.89 -0.32
C VAL A 19 13.32 4.47 -1.13
N VAL A 20 14.47 5.06 -0.80
CA VAL A 20 15.73 4.85 -1.57
C VAL A 20 16.44 3.57 -1.16
N SER A 21 16.24 3.08 0.07
CA SER A 21 16.84 1.85 0.57
C SER A 21 15.86 1.13 1.49
N ASP A 22 15.59 -0.12 1.18
CA ASP A 22 14.79 -1.04 1.98
C ASP A 22 15.65 -2.26 2.35
N PRO A 23 16.57 -2.12 3.34
CA PRO A 23 17.56 -3.16 3.64
C PRO A 23 16.95 -4.42 4.28
N PHE A 24 15.68 -4.39 4.66
CA PHE A 24 14.97 -5.49 5.31
C PHE A 24 13.80 -6.03 4.47
N ASP A 25 13.70 -5.62 3.20
CA ASP A 25 12.63 -6.04 2.29
C ASP A 25 11.20 -5.79 2.87
N GLY A 26 11.05 -4.74 3.69
CA GLY A 26 9.79 -4.39 4.36
C GLY A 26 8.70 -3.97 3.37
N LEU A 27 9.07 -3.53 2.18
CA LEU A 27 8.18 -3.12 1.09
C LEU A 27 8.14 -4.15 -0.06
N SER A 28 8.72 -5.34 0.14
CA SER A 28 8.88 -6.34 -0.93
C SER A 28 7.55 -6.86 -1.51
N ASN A 29 6.49 -6.92 -0.69
CA ASN A 29 5.17 -7.33 -1.15
C ASN A 29 4.28 -6.17 -1.61
N TRP A 30 4.79 -4.94 -1.61
CA TRP A 30 4.10 -3.79 -2.18
C TRP A 30 4.28 -3.81 -3.71
N ASN A 31 3.51 -4.65 -4.40
CA ASN A 31 3.57 -4.79 -5.86
C ASN A 31 2.17 -4.89 -6.49
N ASP A 32 2.13 -4.74 -7.81
CA ASP A 32 0.92 -4.68 -8.65
C ASP A 32 0.63 -6.01 -9.37
N LYS A 33 1.24 -7.11 -8.94
CA LYS A 33 0.99 -8.42 -9.55
C LYS A 33 -0.48 -8.77 -9.32
N ASP A 34 -1.20 -8.97 -10.41
CA ASP A 34 -2.61 -9.40 -10.50
C ASP A 34 -3.69 -8.33 -10.67
N GLY A 35 -3.32 -7.05 -10.87
CA GLY A 35 -4.23 -6.03 -11.41
C GLY A 35 -5.32 -5.49 -10.46
N ASP A 36 -5.63 -6.22 -9.39
CA ASP A 36 -6.32 -5.71 -8.20
C ASP A 36 -5.30 -5.51 -7.09
N ILE A 37 -4.92 -4.24 -6.86
CA ILE A 37 -4.01 -3.89 -5.78
C ILE A 37 -4.82 -3.87 -4.49
N ASP A 38 -4.53 -4.78 -3.57
CA ASP A 38 -5.07 -4.78 -2.21
C ASP A 38 -4.00 -4.32 -1.20
N PRO A 39 -4.00 -3.03 -0.79
CA PRO A 39 -3.08 -2.52 0.22
C PRO A 39 -3.17 -3.24 1.55
N CYS A 40 -4.33 -3.79 1.90
CA CYS A 40 -4.51 -4.47 3.19
C CYS A 40 -3.71 -5.77 3.29
N SER A 41 -3.25 -6.29 2.15
CA SER A 41 -2.36 -7.44 2.09
C SER A 41 -0.87 -7.06 2.19
N TRP A 42 -0.53 -5.77 2.25
CA TRP A 42 0.86 -5.29 2.31
C TRP A 42 1.47 -5.36 3.71
N PHE A 43 2.78 -5.59 3.76
CA PHE A 43 3.53 -5.56 5.00
C PHE A 43 3.47 -4.17 5.64
N GLY A 44 3.20 -4.13 6.96
CA GLY A 44 3.06 -2.90 7.74
C GLY A 44 1.72 -2.19 7.61
N VAL A 45 0.87 -2.58 6.64
CA VAL A 45 -0.45 -1.97 6.46
C VAL A 45 -1.47 -2.71 7.31
N GLU A 46 -2.20 -1.98 8.16
CA GLU A 46 -3.36 -2.51 8.87
C GLU A 46 -4.64 -1.87 8.34
N CYS A 47 -5.69 -2.68 8.21
CA CYS A 47 -6.99 -2.26 7.74
C CYS A 47 -8.11 -2.59 8.72
N VAL A 48 -9.09 -1.69 8.83
CA VAL A 48 -10.36 -1.91 9.51
C VAL A 48 -11.48 -1.59 8.52
N ASP A 49 -12.41 -2.54 8.33
CA ASP A 49 -13.51 -2.43 7.35
C ASP A 49 -13.04 -2.05 5.94
N GLY A 50 -11.91 -2.62 5.49
CA GLY A 50 -11.31 -2.34 4.18
C GLY A 50 -10.70 -0.94 4.03
N LYS A 51 -10.48 -0.23 5.15
CA LYS A 51 -9.81 1.08 5.17
C LYS A 51 -8.50 0.98 5.93
N ILE A 52 -7.46 1.56 5.36
CA ILE A 52 -6.13 1.63 5.99
C ILE A 52 -6.17 2.53 7.22
N VAL A 53 -5.64 2.03 8.33
CA VAL A 53 -5.55 2.74 9.61
C VAL A 53 -4.11 2.89 10.11
N VAL A 54 -3.18 2.01 9.67
CA VAL A 54 -1.76 2.04 10.05
C VAL A 54 -0.88 1.73 8.84
N LEU A 55 0.33 2.28 8.87
CA LEU A 55 1.44 2.17 7.92
C LEU A 55 2.76 2.01 8.67
#